data_AF-R7FEV5-F1
#
_entry.id   AF-R7FEV5-F1
#
_cell.length_a   1.000
_cell.length_b   1.000
_cell.length_c   1.000
_cell.angle_alpha   90.00
_cell.angle_beta   90.00
_cell.angle_gamma   90.00
#
_symmetry.space_group_name_H-M   'P 1'
#
loop_
_entity.id
_entity.type
_entity.pdbx_description
1 polymer ?
#
loop_
_entity_poly.entity_id
_entity_poly.type
_entity_poly.pdbx_seq_one_letter_code
_entity_poly.pdbx_strand_id
1 'polypeptide(L)'
;MDNKIEFFENGDYKFITNLINERMDKLKECKDFNKKYEKLYDLIDEIELLFDDKQKSKFNEVIQLFYEVEEYYFALAYSLGLKYGNDLKNL
;
A
#
# COMPACT_ATOMS: atom_id res chain seq x y z
N MET A 1 10.82 -8.17 23.81
CA MET A 1 9.97 -6.97 23.84
C MET A 1 9.54 -6.74 22.42
N ASP A 2 8.25 -6.86 22.13
CA ASP A 2 7.72 -6.53 20.82
C ASP A 2 7.90 -5.02 20.62
N ASN A 3 8.80 -4.62 19.70
CA ASN A 3 8.98 -3.23 19.30
C ASN A 3 7.79 -2.82 18.43
N LYS A 4 6.64 -2.55 19.06
CA LYS A 4 5.44 -2.11 18.37
C LYS A 4 5.45 -0.59 18.28
N ILE A 5 5.17 -0.06 17.09
CA ILE A 5 5.08 1.38 16.84
C ILE A 5 3.64 1.79 17.18
N GLU A 6 3.48 2.72 18.10
CA GLU A 6 2.19 3.17 18.69
C GLU A 6 1.14 3.55 17.63
N PHE A 7 1.58 4.15 16.52
CA PHE A 7 0.77 4.54 15.36
C PHE A 7 0.01 3.37 14.68
N PHE A 8 0.55 2.16 14.77
CA PHE A 8 -0.12 0.97 14.24
C PHE A 8 -1.09 0.35 15.25
N GLU A 9 -0.84 0.52 16.54
CA GLU A 9 -1.68 -0.07 17.61
C GLU A 9 -2.96 0.71 17.85
N ASN A 10 -2.91 2.04 17.74
CA ASN A 10 -4.07 2.90 17.97
C ASN A 10 -5.03 2.99 16.77
N GLY A 11 -4.67 2.37 15.63
CA GLY A 11 -5.48 2.34 14.42
C GLY A 11 -5.35 3.57 13.52
N ASP A 12 -4.45 4.51 13.84
CA ASP A 12 -4.25 5.74 13.05
C ASP A 12 -3.80 5.44 11.61
N TYR A 13 -3.11 4.32 11.38
CA TYR A 13 -2.74 3.88 10.03
C TYR A 13 -3.97 3.72 9.10
N LYS A 14 -5.14 3.35 9.64
CA LYS A 14 -6.38 3.21 8.84
C LYS A 14 -6.84 4.56 8.27
N PHE A 15 -6.63 5.65 9.01
CA PHE A 15 -6.92 6.99 8.49
C PHE A 15 -6.05 7.29 7.26
N ILE A 16 -4.79 6.83 7.26
CA ILE A 16 -3.86 7.01 6.14
C ILE A 16 -4.23 6.13 4.97
N THR A 17 -4.55 4.86 5.21
CA THR A 17 -5.07 3.96 4.18
C THR A 17 -6.30 4.56 3.49
N ASN A 18 -7.26 5.10 4.27
CA ASN A 18 -8.43 5.76 3.72
C ASN A 18 -8.09 7.02 2.93
N LEU A 19 -7.20 7.88 3.46
CA LEU A 19 -6.76 9.10 2.78
C LEU A 19 -6.05 8.79 1.45
N ILE A 20 -5.22 7.74 1.40
CA ILE A 20 -4.56 7.29 0.18
C ILE A 20 -5.60 6.80 -0.83
N ASN A 21 -6.54 5.98 -0.39
CA ASN A 21 -7.63 5.49 -1.23
C ASN A 21 -8.44 6.64 -1.85
N GLU A 22 -8.77 7.69 -1.08
CA GLU A 22 -9.43 8.89 -1.61
C GLU A 22 -8.60 9.68 -2.63
N ARG A 23 -7.27 9.52 -2.62
CA ARG A 23 -6.35 10.17 -3.56
C ARG A 23 -5.97 9.28 -4.73
N MET A 24 -6.36 8.00 -4.71
CA MET A 24 -5.96 7.07 -5.76
C MET A 24 -6.47 7.46 -7.13
N ASP A 25 -7.67 8.02 -7.23
CA ASP A 25 -8.19 8.50 -8.53
C ASP A 25 -7.29 9.56 -9.15
N LYS A 26 -6.72 10.47 -8.32
CA LYS A 26 -5.74 11.46 -8.79
C LYS A 26 -4.42 10.81 -9.21
N LEU A 27 -3.98 9.78 -8.51
CA LEU A 27 -2.77 9.06 -8.90
C LEU A 27 -2.96 8.33 -10.24
N LYS A 28 -4.17 7.80 -10.50
CA LYS A 28 -4.55 7.21 -11.79
C LYS A 28 -4.61 8.23 -12.94
N GLU A 29 -4.77 9.52 -12.66
CA GLU A 29 -4.60 10.56 -13.71
C GLU A 29 -3.15 10.60 -14.25
N CYS A 30 -2.16 10.15 -13.45
CA CYS A 30 -0.79 9.98 -13.92
C CYS A 30 -0.71 8.77 -14.87
N LYS A 31 -0.60 9.05 -16.17
CA LYS A 31 -0.58 8.04 -17.24
C LYS A 31 0.45 6.92 -17.02
N ASP A 32 1.65 7.26 -16.56
CA ASP A 32 2.71 6.27 -16.35
C ASP A 32 2.40 5.35 -15.16
N PHE A 33 1.85 5.90 -14.08
CA PHE A 33 1.37 5.11 -12.95
C PHE A 33 0.23 4.20 -13.40
N ASN A 34 -0.82 4.75 -14.03
CA ASN A 34 -1.99 3.99 -14.42
C ASN A 34 -1.66 2.83 -15.36
N LYS A 35 -0.77 3.06 -16.34
CA LYS A 35 -0.30 2.00 -17.25
C LYS A 35 0.42 0.88 -16.51
N LYS A 36 1.25 1.20 -15.52
CA LYS A 36 1.95 0.20 -14.71
C LYS A 36 0.99 -0.53 -13.77
N TYR A 37 0.03 0.20 -13.21
CA TYR A 37 -1.01 -0.34 -12.35
C TYR A 37 -1.87 -1.34 -13.12
N GLU A 38 -2.43 -0.98 -14.27
CA GLU A 38 -3.21 -1.89 -15.14
C GLU A 38 -2.39 -3.14 -15.51
N LYS A 39 -1.16 -2.95 -15.99
CA LYS A 39 -0.29 -4.08 -16.36
C LYS A 39 0.01 -5.02 -15.18
N LEU A 40 0.09 -4.50 -13.95
CA LEU A 40 0.32 -5.32 -12.76
C LEU A 40 -0.85 -6.27 -12.54
N TYR A 41 -2.08 -5.77 -12.56
CA TYR A 41 -3.28 -6.61 -12.37
C TYR A 41 -3.47 -7.60 -13.52
N ASP A 42 -3.27 -7.16 -14.77
CA ASP A 42 -3.33 -8.06 -15.92
C ASP A 42 -2.36 -9.25 -15.75
N LEU A 43 -1.12 -8.99 -15.31
CA LEU A 43 -0.14 -10.04 -15.09
C LEU A 43 -0.46 -10.94 -13.88
N ILE A 44 -1.04 -10.38 -12.81
CA ILE A 44 -1.51 -11.16 -11.66
C ILE A 44 -2.58 -12.15 -12.11
N ASP A 45 -3.58 -11.69 -12.87
CA ASP A 45 -4.67 -12.52 -13.39
C ASP A 45 -4.12 -13.59 -14.36
N GLU A 46 -3.24 -13.21 -15.29
CA GLU A 46 -2.60 -14.14 -16.23
C GLU A 46 -1.80 -15.23 -15.51
N ILE A 47 -1.04 -14.86 -14.47
CA ILE A 47 -0.23 -15.81 -13.69
C ILE A 47 -1.12 -16.72 -12.84
N GLU A 48 -2.19 -16.20 -12.24
CA GLU A 48 -3.11 -17.00 -11.42
C GLU A 48 -3.73 -18.14 -12.24
N LEU A 49 -4.04 -17.91 -13.52
CA LEU A 49 -4.57 -18.94 -14.44
C LEU A 49 -3.61 -20.12 -14.67
N LEU A 50 -2.30 -19.92 -14.50
CA LEU A 50 -1.28 -20.95 -14.70
C LEU A 50 -1.07 -21.84 -13.48
N PHE A 51 -1.60 -21.45 -12.33
CA PHE A 51 -1.36 -22.11 -11.05
C PHE A 51 -2.40 -23.20 -10.74
N ASP A 52 -1.93 -24.28 -10.12
CA ASP A 52 -2.81 -25.25 -9.46
C ASP A 52 -3.43 -24.66 -8.17
N ASP A 53 -4.43 -25.32 -7.61
CA ASP A 53 -5.18 -24.82 -6.44
C ASP A 53 -4.28 -24.52 -5.23
N LYS A 54 -3.23 -25.31 -5.02
CA LYS A 54 -2.30 -25.11 -3.90
C LYS A 54 -1.37 -23.92 -4.16
N GLN A 55 -0.92 -23.76 -5.39
CA GLN A 55 -0.11 -22.61 -5.81
C GLN A 55 -0.92 -21.31 -5.75
N LYS A 56 -2.18 -21.32 -6.21
CA LYS A 56 -3.12 -20.19 -6.11
C LYS A 56 -3.32 -19.74 -4.68
N SER A 57 -3.59 -20.68 -3.76
CA SER A 57 -3.76 -20.34 -2.34
C SER A 57 -2.54 -19.63 -1.76
N LYS A 58 -1.33 -20.11 -2.07
CA LYS A 58 -0.08 -19.46 -1.62
C LYS A 58 0.16 -18.11 -2.29
N PHE A 59 -0.14 -18.02 -3.57
CA PHE A 59 0.00 -16.76 -4.31
C PHE A 59 -0.96 -15.70 -3.75
N ASN A 60 -2.20 -16.05 -3.47
CA ASN A 60 -3.18 -15.15 -2.87
C ASN A 60 -2.75 -14.70 -1.46
N GLU A 61 -2.15 -15.59 -0.67
CA GLU A 61 -1.53 -15.24 0.61
C GLU A 61 -0.37 -14.24 0.42
N VAL A 62 0.50 -14.44 -0.59
CA VAL A 62 1.58 -13.48 -0.91
C VAL A 62 1.02 -12.12 -1.31
N ILE A 63 0.00 -12.07 -2.16
CA ILE A 63 -0.64 -10.81 -2.59
C ILE A 63 -1.27 -10.09 -1.39
N GLN A 64 -1.96 -10.82 -0.52
CA GLN A 64 -2.52 -10.26 0.71
C GLN A 64 -1.42 -9.67 1.60
N LEU A 65 -0.35 -10.42 1.87
CA LEU A 65 0.79 -9.94 2.67
C LEU A 65 1.47 -8.74 2.02
N PHE A 66 1.56 -8.68 0.69
CA PHE A 66 2.12 -7.54 -0.02
C PHE A 66 1.32 -6.25 0.27
N TYR A 67 -0.02 -6.31 0.16
CA TYR A 67 -0.87 -5.16 0.50
C TYR A 67 -0.77 -4.77 1.97
N GLU A 68 -0.81 -5.75 2.89
CA GLU A 68 -0.67 -5.50 4.32
C GLU A 68 0.66 -4.79 4.63
N VAL A 69 1.76 -5.24 4.02
CA VAL A 69 3.08 -4.62 4.18
C VAL A 69 3.14 -3.22 3.56
N GLU A 70 2.52 -3.00 2.40
CA GLU A 70 2.41 -1.68 1.76
C GLU A 70 1.70 -0.67 2.68
N GLU A 71 0.64 -1.08 3.39
CA GLU A 71 -0.03 -0.23 4.37
C GLU A 71 0.93 0.28 5.46
N TYR A 72 1.83 -0.56 5.95
CA TYR A 72 2.86 -0.12 6.93
C TYR A 72 3.83 0.90 6.32
N TYR A 73 4.25 0.73 5.06
CA TYR A 73 5.13 1.69 4.39
C TYR A 73 4.43 3.04 4.15
N PHE A 74 3.17 3.02 3.75
CA PHE A 74 2.38 4.22 3.55
C PHE A 74 2.16 5.00 4.84
N ALA A 75 1.80 4.30 5.90
CA ALA A 75 1.71 4.84 7.26
C ALA A 75 3.01 5.52 7.70
N LEU A 76 4.14 4.85 7.51
CA LEU A 76 5.45 5.40 7.84
C LEU A 76 5.76 6.65 6.99
N ALA A 77 5.54 6.60 5.68
CA ALA A 77 5.78 7.72 4.77
C ALA A 77 4.94 8.95 5.15
N TYR A 78 3.67 8.74 5.52
CA TYR A 78 2.81 9.82 6.01
C TYR A 78 3.29 10.38 7.36
N SER A 79 3.65 9.53 8.32
CA SER A 79 4.19 9.95 9.62
C SER A 79 5.43 10.84 9.44
N LEU A 80 6.35 10.44 8.56
CA LEU A 80 7.51 11.24 8.18
C LEU A 80 7.08 12.55 7.50
N GLY A 81 6.13 12.49 6.57
CA GLY A 81 5.59 13.66 5.89
C GLY A 81 4.93 14.69 6.83
N LEU A 82 4.20 14.26 7.84
CA LEU A 82 3.66 15.15 8.87
C LEU A 82 4.77 15.80 9.71
N LYS A 83 5.73 14.99 10.15
CA LYS A 83 6.86 15.46 10.96
C LYS A 83 7.67 16.50 10.20
N TYR A 84 8.19 16.15 9.03
CA TYR A 84 9.06 17.01 8.23
C TYR A 84 8.30 18.11 7.49
N GLY A 85 7.04 17.88 7.11
CA GLY A 85 6.19 18.90 6.49
C GLY A 85 5.85 20.04 7.44
N ASN A 86 5.74 19.78 8.74
CA ASN A 86 5.61 20.83 9.75
C ASN A 86 6.94 21.58 9.96
N ASP A 87 8.06 20.88 9.94
CA ASP A 87 9.39 21.50 10.01
C ASP A 87 9.65 22.43 8.81
N LEU A 88 9.23 22.03 7.61
CA LEU A 88 9.34 22.84 6.38
C LEU A 88 8.43 24.08 6.37
N LYS A 89 7.31 24.08 7.09
CA LYS A 89 6.45 25.28 7.22
C LYS A 89 7.04 26.35 8.13
N ASN A 90 7.99 25.96 8.98
CA ASN A 90 8.65 26.84 9.93
C ASN A 90 10.03 27.34 9.42
N LEU A 91 10.37 27.03 8.16
CA LEU A 91 11.51 27.56 7.40
C LEU A 91 11.07 28.75 6.56
#